data_AF-A0ABD4RX52-F1
#
_entry.id   AF-A0ABD4RX52-F1
#
_cell.length_a   1.000
_cell.length_b   1.000
_cell.length_c   1.000
_cell.angle_alpha   90.00
_cell.angle_beta   90.00
_cell.angle_gamma   90.00
#
_symmetry.space_group_name_H-M   'P 1'
#
loop_
_entity.id
_entity.type
_entity.pdbx_description
1 polymer ?
#
loop_
_entity_poly.entity_id
_entity_poly.type
_entity_poly.pdbx_seq_one_letter_code
_entity_poly.pdbx_strand_id
1 'polypeptide(L)'
;MTWNDLKNNDITYIVKYINNKLNNSKSLTKVAIELGVSESSIRKYLTKRGYKRINDEYVFIGDNGMTKVVNNKSQSNNDTIFNMTIEDDNSHNIVIDNQFKNNIISLAKDYDKIQDVLNWFDKKDDTNVIEVIQDGIKIDLPSKDAIRTTVRLNKDAWNLFDEFCEKYREFNKSDLMSMALLEYIKKYDK
;
A
#
# COMPACT_ATOMS: atom_id res chain seq x y z
N MET A 1 4.79 -44.58 14.18
CA MET A 1 3.43 -44.03 14.16
C MET A 1 3.50 -42.64 13.56
N THR A 2 2.77 -42.39 12.48
CA THR A 2 2.75 -41.07 11.81
C THR A 2 1.67 -40.16 12.38
N TRP A 3 1.71 -38.87 12.05
CA TRP A 3 0.67 -37.92 12.44
C TRP A 3 -0.72 -38.30 11.93
N ASN A 4 -0.80 -38.90 10.73
CA ASN A 4 -2.08 -39.34 10.17
C ASN A 4 -2.62 -40.58 10.90
N ASP A 5 -1.75 -41.51 11.30
CA ASP A 5 -2.14 -42.65 12.13
C ASP A 5 -2.66 -42.19 13.50
N LEU A 6 -1.98 -41.19 14.09
CA LEU A 6 -2.34 -40.63 15.39
C LEU A 6 -3.71 -39.94 15.34
N LYS A 7 -4.02 -39.21 14.26
CA LYS A 7 -5.29 -38.50 14.05
C LYS A 7 -6.53 -39.39 13.97
N ASN A 8 -6.36 -40.68 13.70
CA ASN A 8 -7.47 -41.64 13.67
C ASN A 8 -7.97 -42.00 15.08
N ASN A 9 -7.27 -41.56 16.13
CA ASN A 9 -7.66 -41.78 17.52
C ASN A 9 -8.45 -40.60 18.09
N ASP A 10 -9.08 -40.82 19.25
CA ASP A 10 -9.77 -39.75 19.97
C ASP A 10 -8.80 -38.64 20.41
N ILE A 11 -9.29 -37.40 20.49
CA ILE A 11 -8.51 -36.23 20.86
C ILE A 11 -7.84 -36.38 22.23
N THR A 12 -8.51 -37.06 23.17
CA THR A 12 -7.96 -37.34 24.49
C THR A 12 -6.71 -38.22 24.42
N TYR A 13 -6.73 -39.23 23.54
CA TYR A 13 -5.59 -40.10 23.26
C TYR A 13 -4.44 -39.33 22.59
N ILE A 14 -4.76 -38.51 21.58
CA ILE A 14 -3.78 -37.70 20.86
C ILE A 14 -3.02 -36.78 21.83
N VAL A 15 -3.75 -36.09 22.71
CA VAL A 15 -3.15 -35.16 23.69
C VAL A 15 -2.28 -35.92 24.70
N LYS A 16 -2.75 -37.05 25.21
CA LYS A 16 -1.99 -37.90 26.13
C LYS A 16 -0.69 -38.39 25.51
N TYR A 17 -0.74 -38.83 24.25
CA TYR A 17 0.44 -39.26 23.50
C TYR A 17 1.45 -38.12 23.34
N ILE A 18 0.98 -36.95 22.93
CA ILE A 18 1.84 -35.77 22.74
C ILE A 18 2.48 -35.33 24.06
N ASN A 19 1.73 -35.25 25.16
CA ASN A 19 2.26 -34.88 26.47
C ASN A 19 3.30 -35.89 26.98
N ASN A 20 3.06 -37.19 26.79
CA ASN A 20 4.07 -38.22 27.14
C ASN A 20 5.36 -38.04 26.34
N LYS A 21 5.26 -37.75 25.04
CA LYS A 21 6.41 -37.47 24.17
C LYS A 21 7.11 -36.16 24.53
N LEU A 22 6.39 -35.14 24.97
CA LEU A 22 6.97 -33.87 25.42
C LEU A 22 7.77 -34.05 26.71
N ASN A 23 7.27 -34.84 27.67
CA ASN A 23 8.00 -35.15 28.90
C ASN A 23 9.31 -35.91 28.65
N ASN A 24 9.35 -36.76 27.62
CA ASN A 24 10.55 -37.50 27.23
C ASN A 24 11.55 -36.68 26.38
N SER A 25 11.07 -35.79 25.51
CA SER A 25 11.91 -35.13 24.47
C SER A 25 12.18 -33.63 24.71
N LYS A 26 11.49 -33.01 25.69
CA LYS A 26 11.52 -31.58 26.06
C LYS A 26 11.19 -30.59 24.93
N SER A 27 10.88 -31.03 23.70
CA SER A 27 10.62 -30.13 22.58
C SER A 27 9.57 -30.66 21.62
N LEU A 28 8.54 -29.84 21.39
CA LEU A 28 7.48 -30.12 20.42
C LEU A 28 8.02 -30.27 18.99
N THR A 29 9.12 -29.61 18.66
CA THR A 29 9.78 -29.73 17.35
C THR A 29 10.30 -31.15 17.11
N LYS A 30 10.89 -31.79 18.12
CA LYS A 30 11.37 -33.18 18.02
C LYS A 30 10.20 -34.16 17.87
N VAL A 31 9.14 -33.96 18.65
CA VAL A 31 7.91 -34.77 18.55
C VAL A 31 7.29 -34.64 17.16
N ALA A 32 7.30 -33.44 16.57
CA ALA A 32 6.77 -33.20 15.25
C ALA A 32 7.58 -33.90 14.14
N ILE A 33 8.92 -33.88 14.25
CA ILE A 33 9.83 -34.60 13.35
C ILE A 33 9.57 -36.11 13.41
N GLU A 34 9.45 -36.70 14.61
CA GLU A 34 9.13 -38.12 14.79
C GLU A 34 7.78 -38.53 14.17
N LEU A 35 6.80 -37.61 14.17
CA LEU A 35 5.47 -37.82 13.60
C LEU A 35 5.38 -37.48 12.11
N GLY A 36 6.46 -36.98 11.50
CA GLY A 36 6.50 -36.59 10.08
C GLY A 36 5.63 -35.37 9.75
N VAL A 37 5.48 -34.43 10.68
CA VAL A 37 4.63 -33.23 10.52
C VAL A 37 5.33 -31.98 11.06
N SER A 38 4.88 -30.80 10.64
CA SER A 38 5.33 -29.54 11.26
C SER A 38 4.74 -29.35 12.66
N GLU A 39 5.54 -28.74 13.54
CA GLU A 39 5.12 -28.37 14.90
C GLU A 39 3.87 -27.47 14.89
N SER A 40 3.79 -26.54 13.93
CA SER A 40 2.63 -25.66 13.72
C SER A 40 1.35 -26.43 13.44
N SER A 41 1.41 -27.53 12.68
CA SER A 41 0.23 -28.35 12.38
C SER A 41 -0.32 -29.05 13.62
N ILE A 42 0.57 -29.56 14.48
CA ILE A 42 0.17 -30.17 15.77
C ILE A 42 -0.48 -29.11 16.66
N ARG A 43 0.19 -27.97 16.81
CA ARG A 43 -0.32 -26.84 17.60
C ARG A 43 -1.70 -26.38 17.12
N LYS A 44 -1.87 -26.09 15.81
CA LYS A 44 -3.15 -25.66 15.23
C LYS A 44 -4.26 -26.70 15.45
N TYR A 45 -3.95 -27.98 15.30
CA TYR A 45 -4.91 -29.07 15.47
C TYR A 45 -5.44 -29.17 16.90
N LEU A 46 -4.55 -29.01 17.89
CA LEU A 46 -4.88 -29.04 19.31
C LEU A 46 -5.59 -27.76 19.77
N THR A 47 -5.13 -26.60 19.33
CA THR A 47 -5.74 -25.30 19.65
C THR A 47 -7.17 -25.20 19.09
N LYS A 48 -7.43 -25.70 17.88
CA LYS A 48 -8.79 -25.76 17.30
C LYS A 48 -9.76 -26.61 18.14
N ARG A 49 -9.25 -27.51 18.99
CA ARG A 49 -10.04 -28.41 19.83
C ARG A 49 -9.99 -28.04 21.32
N GLY A 50 -9.60 -26.81 21.65
CA GLY A 50 -9.65 -26.32 23.04
C GLY A 50 -8.42 -26.67 23.90
N TYR A 51 -7.31 -27.11 23.30
CA TYR A 51 -6.07 -27.41 24.03
C TYR A 51 -4.98 -26.34 23.86
N LYS A 52 -4.38 -25.91 24.96
CA LYS A 52 -3.28 -24.93 24.99
C LYS A 52 -2.07 -25.50 25.72
N ARG A 53 -0.88 -25.11 25.26
CA ARG A 53 0.37 -25.47 25.92
C ARG A 53 0.60 -24.58 27.14
N ILE A 54 0.64 -25.17 28.32
CA ILE A 54 0.90 -24.53 29.62
C ILE A 54 1.94 -25.39 30.33
N ASN A 55 3.03 -24.79 30.80
CA ASN A 55 4.13 -25.50 31.48
C ASN A 55 4.62 -26.74 30.71
N ASP A 56 4.87 -26.57 29.41
CA ASP A 56 5.31 -27.60 28.46
C ASP A 56 4.34 -28.75 28.16
N GLU A 57 3.15 -28.77 28.73
CA GLU A 57 2.11 -29.76 28.45
C GLU A 57 0.86 -29.13 27.81
N TYR A 58 0.13 -29.90 27.01
CA TYR A 58 -1.17 -29.49 26.48
C TYR A 58 -2.28 -29.82 27.46
N VAL A 59 -2.98 -28.79 27.94
CA VAL A 59 -4.10 -28.90 28.87
C VAL A 59 -5.37 -28.43 28.16
N PHE A 60 -6.50 -29.10 28.44
CA PHE A 60 -7.81 -28.67 27.96
C PHE A 60 -8.25 -27.43 28.73
N ILE A 61 -8.53 -26.34 28.01
CA ILE A 61 -8.95 -25.07 28.61
C ILE A 61 -10.34 -24.62 28.12
N GLY A 62 -11.01 -25.46 27.33
CA GLY A 62 -12.30 -25.16 26.71
C GLY A 62 -12.25 -23.95 25.77
N ASP A 63 -13.41 -23.56 25.25
CA ASP A 63 -13.54 -22.38 24.37
C ASP A 63 -13.26 -21.06 25.10
N ASN A 64 -13.37 -21.05 26.43
CA ASN A 64 -13.22 -19.84 27.26
C ASN A 64 -11.77 -19.49 27.59
N GLY A 65 -10.85 -20.47 27.60
CA GLY A 65 -9.44 -20.24 27.87
C GLY A 65 -8.61 -19.95 26.61
N MET A 66 -9.17 -20.23 25.42
CA MET A 66 -8.57 -19.81 24.18
C MET A 66 -8.55 -18.29 24.13
N THR A 67 -7.41 -17.69 23.79
CA THR A 67 -7.40 -16.29 23.37
C THR A 67 -8.36 -16.20 22.20
N LYS A 68 -9.58 -15.74 22.46
CA LYS A 68 -10.45 -15.21 21.41
C LYS A 68 -9.54 -14.23 20.68
N VAL A 69 -9.34 -14.44 19.39
CA VAL A 69 -8.79 -13.39 18.56
C VAL A 69 -9.83 -12.28 18.66
N VAL A 70 -9.64 -11.39 19.63
CA VAL A 70 -10.40 -10.17 19.75
C VAL A 70 -9.95 -9.38 18.54
N ASN A 71 -10.67 -9.53 17.44
CA ASN A 71 -10.80 -8.41 16.52
C ASN A 71 -11.31 -7.30 17.42
N ASN A 72 -10.45 -6.33 17.72
CA ASN A 72 -10.77 -5.15 18.51
C ASN A 72 -11.88 -4.38 17.78
N LYS A 73 -13.12 -4.85 17.89
CA LYS A 73 -14.31 -4.00 17.94
C LYS A 73 -14.24 -3.30 19.28
N SER A 74 -13.41 -2.25 19.32
CA SER A 74 -13.60 -1.19 20.30
C SER A 74 -15.01 -0.70 20.10
N GLN A 75 -15.84 -1.01 21.08
CA GLN A 75 -17.20 -0.57 21.23
C GLN A 75 -17.15 0.95 21.43
N SER A 76 -17.15 1.70 20.33
CA SER A 76 -17.48 3.12 20.35
C SER A 76 -18.92 3.24 19.86
N ASN A 77 -19.72 3.82 20.73
CA ASN A 77 -21.15 3.98 20.57
C ASN A 77 -21.47 4.78 19.31
N ASN A 78 -22.59 4.41 18.68
CA ASN A 78 -23.31 5.12 17.62
C ASN A 78 -22.49 5.36 16.35
N ASP A 79 -22.67 4.48 15.35
CA ASP A 79 -22.75 4.91 13.95
C ASP A 79 -23.38 3.80 13.11
N THR A 80 -24.35 4.19 12.31
CA THR A 80 -25.19 3.38 11.42
C THR A 80 -24.32 2.51 10.52
N ILE A 81 -24.28 1.20 10.77
CA ILE A 81 -23.49 0.25 9.98
C ILE A 81 -24.19 0.05 8.62
N PHE A 82 -23.65 0.64 7.56
CA PHE A 82 -24.00 0.33 6.18
C PHE A 82 -23.30 -0.99 5.78
N ASN A 83 -24.05 -2.10 5.78
CA ASN A 83 -23.56 -3.40 5.29
C ASN A 83 -23.62 -3.41 3.76
N MET A 84 -22.57 -2.96 3.08
CA MET A 84 -22.43 -3.17 1.65
C MET A 84 -22.01 -4.62 1.40
N THR A 85 -22.93 -5.42 0.86
CA THR A 85 -22.66 -6.78 0.41
C THR A 85 -22.40 -6.67 -1.09
N ILE A 86 -21.16 -6.89 -1.53
CA ILE A 86 -20.82 -6.96 -2.95
C ILE A 86 -20.96 -8.44 -3.32
N GLU A 87 -21.98 -8.76 -4.10
CA GLU A 87 -22.11 -10.08 -4.73
C GLU A 87 -21.14 -10.15 -5.90
N ASP A 88 -20.03 -10.87 -5.72
CA ASP A 88 -19.15 -11.30 -6.81
C ASP A 88 -19.09 -12.82 -6.78
N ASP A 89 -19.31 -13.44 -7.94
CA ASP A 89 -19.55 -14.88 -8.15
C ASP A 89 -18.31 -15.76 -7.87
N ASN A 90 -17.22 -15.16 -7.37
CA ASN A 90 -16.03 -15.84 -6.90
C ASN A 90 -15.77 -15.48 -5.45
N SER A 91 -16.11 -16.39 -4.54
CA SER A 91 -15.95 -16.28 -3.09
C SER A 91 -14.48 -16.13 -2.65
N HIS A 92 -13.91 -14.94 -2.84
CA HIS A 92 -12.74 -14.48 -2.11
C HIS A 92 -13.24 -13.56 -0.99
N ASN A 93 -13.13 -14.01 0.26
CA ASN A 93 -13.35 -13.15 1.41
C ASN A 93 -12.29 -12.04 1.39
N ILE A 94 -12.61 -10.90 0.79
CA ILE A 94 -11.79 -9.70 0.88
C ILE A 94 -11.92 -9.23 2.33
N VAL A 95 -10.85 -9.42 3.11
CA VAL A 95 -10.75 -8.81 4.43
C VAL A 95 -10.59 -7.31 4.20
N ILE A 96 -11.72 -6.60 4.21
CA ILE A 96 -11.73 -5.15 4.11
C ILE A 96 -11.20 -4.58 5.42
N ASP A 97 -9.95 -4.15 5.40
CA ASP A 97 -9.32 -3.50 6.53
C ASP A 97 -10.06 -2.21 6.92
N ASN A 98 -10.00 -1.85 8.20
CA ASN A 98 -10.67 -0.67 8.74
C ASN A 98 -10.16 0.62 8.08
N GLN A 99 -8.90 0.65 7.64
CA GLN A 99 -8.36 1.76 6.86
C GLN A 99 -9.07 1.89 5.51
N PHE A 100 -9.35 0.79 4.83
CA PHE A 100 -10.08 0.81 3.55
C PHE A 100 -11.52 1.33 3.72
N LYS A 101 -12.21 0.94 4.80
CA LYS A 101 -13.55 1.47 5.12
C LYS A 101 -13.53 2.97 5.37
N ASN A 102 -12.58 3.42 6.19
CA ASN A 102 -12.44 4.84 6.51
C ASN A 102 -12.11 5.66 5.25
N ASN A 103 -11.29 5.12 4.35
CA ASN A 103 -10.98 5.74 3.07
C ASN A 103 -12.22 5.85 2.20
N ILE A 104 -13.03 4.79 2.08
CA ILE A 104 -14.29 4.82 1.32
C ILE A 104 -15.28 5.83 1.92
N ILE A 105 -15.43 5.84 3.25
CA ILE A 105 -16.31 6.80 3.93
C ILE A 105 -15.82 8.23 3.71
N SER A 106 -14.50 8.46 3.76
CA SER A 106 -13.91 9.77 3.48
C SER A 106 -14.18 10.22 2.05
N LEU A 107 -14.02 9.32 1.07
CA LEU A 107 -14.32 9.59 -0.33
C LEU A 107 -15.81 9.86 -0.55
N ALA A 108 -16.68 9.11 0.12
CA ALA A 108 -18.13 9.31 0.04
C ALA A 108 -18.57 10.64 0.67
N LYS A 109 -17.90 11.10 1.73
CA LYS A 109 -18.16 12.43 2.33
C LYS A 109 -17.80 13.57 1.40
N ASP A 110 -16.72 13.42 0.63
CA ASP A 110 -16.29 14.40 -0.36
C ASP A 110 -16.85 14.11 -1.76
N TYR A 111 -17.87 13.26 -1.88
CA TYR A 111 -18.46 12.87 -3.16
C TYR A 111 -18.88 14.08 -3.99
N ASP A 112 -19.55 15.06 -3.38
CA ASP A 112 -20.00 16.26 -4.09
C ASP A 112 -18.82 17.07 -4.64
N LYS A 113 -17.74 17.21 -3.87
CA LYS A 113 -16.52 17.90 -4.33
C LYS A 113 -15.83 17.15 -5.45
N ILE A 114 -15.78 15.81 -5.37
CA ILE A 114 -15.21 14.96 -6.42
C ILE A 114 -16.06 15.09 -7.70
N GLN A 115 -17.38 15.08 -7.57
CA GLN A 115 -18.30 15.34 -8.68
C GLN A 115 -18.14 16.75 -9.25
N ASP A 116 -17.92 17.76 -8.43
CA ASP A 116 -17.65 19.13 -8.88
C ASP A 116 -16.34 19.22 -9.67
N VAL A 117 -15.28 18.52 -9.24
CA VAL A 117 -14.00 18.43 -9.96
C VAL A 117 -14.18 17.70 -11.29
N LEU A 118 -14.94 16.61 -11.32
CA LEU A 118 -15.23 15.86 -12.55
C LEU A 118 -16.08 16.71 -13.52
N ASN A 119 -17.12 17.38 -13.03
CA ASN A 119 -17.94 18.28 -13.82
C ASN A 119 -17.15 19.49 -14.33
N TRP A 120 -16.22 20.02 -13.54
CA TRP A 120 -15.29 21.07 -13.98
C TRP A 120 -14.36 20.56 -15.09
N PHE A 121 -13.86 19.33 -14.95
CA PHE A 121 -13.00 18.69 -15.93
C PHE A 121 -13.74 18.44 -17.26
N ASP A 122 -14.94 17.86 -17.21
CA ASP A 122 -15.76 17.56 -18.40
C ASP A 122 -16.24 18.82 -19.13
N LYS A 123 -16.39 19.93 -18.41
CA LYS A 123 -16.77 21.25 -18.99
C LYS A 123 -15.56 22.09 -19.41
N LYS A 124 -14.34 21.62 -19.15
CA LYS A 124 -13.14 22.28 -19.63
C LYS A 124 -12.98 21.89 -21.09
N ASP A 125 -13.32 22.80 -22.00
CA ASP A 125 -13.07 22.63 -23.44
C ASP A 125 -11.65 22.06 -23.66
N ASP A 126 -11.53 20.98 -24.44
CA ASP A 126 -10.31 20.22 -24.80
C ASP A 126 -9.16 21.06 -25.39
N THR A 127 -9.33 22.38 -25.48
CA THR A 127 -8.34 23.35 -25.95
C THR A 127 -7.23 23.69 -24.97
N ASN A 128 -7.28 23.23 -23.71
CA ASN A 128 -6.18 23.40 -22.78
C ASN A 128 -5.66 22.06 -22.31
N VAL A 129 -4.81 21.47 -23.17
CA VAL A 129 -3.77 20.50 -22.82
C VAL A 129 -3.31 20.80 -21.40
N ILE A 130 -3.63 19.90 -20.47
CA ILE A 130 -2.94 19.90 -19.18
C ILE A 130 -1.54 19.39 -19.53
N GLU A 131 -0.66 20.32 -19.92
CA GLU A 131 0.75 20.07 -19.76
C GLU A 131 0.90 19.76 -18.28
N VAL A 132 1.26 18.51 -17.98
CA VAL A 132 1.92 18.21 -16.73
C VAL A 132 3.12 19.15 -16.73
N ILE A 133 2.98 20.30 -16.08
CA ILE A 133 4.09 21.20 -15.81
C ILE A 133 4.97 20.36 -14.90
N GLN A 134 5.94 19.66 -15.49
CA GLN A 134 7.14 19.34 -14.77
C GLN A 134 7.65 20.71 -14.36
N ASP A 135 7.59 21.04 -13.07
CA ASP A 135 8.00 22.32 -12.49
C ASP A 135 9.53 22.51 -12.60
N GLY A 136 10.08 22.30 -13.79
CA GLY A 136 11.49 22.29 -14.11
C GLY A 136 11.71 22.83 -15.51
N ILE A 137 12.84 23.49 -15.69
CA ILE A 137 13.26 24.03 -16.99
C ILE A 137 13.48 22.86 -17.95
N LYS A 138 12.67 22.77 -19.01
CA LYS A 138 12.84 21.80 -20.10
C LYS A 138 13.47 22.50 -21.30
N ILE A 139 14.67 22.08 -21.67
CA ILE A 139 15.34 22.56 -22.88
C ILE A 139 14.96 21.66 -24.05
N ASP A 140 14.16 22.19 -24.99
CA ASP A 140 13.76 21.49 -26.21
C ASP A 140 14.03 22.40 -27.43
N LEU A 141 15.25 22.29 -27.97
CA LEU A 141 15.72 23.09 -29.09
C LEU A 141 15.62 22.31 -30.41
N PRO A 142 15.25 22.96 -31.53
CA PRO A 142 15.03 22.29 -32.81
C PRO A 142 16.30 21.73 -33.47
N SER A 143 17.47 22.31 -33.17
CA SER A 143 18.79 21.83 -33.58
C SER A 143 19.81 22.05 -32.46
N LYS A 144 20.91 21.28 -32.51
CA LYS A 144 22.09 21.46 -31.66
C LYS A 144 23.07 22.50 -32.20
N ASP A 145 22.82 23.02 -33.40
CA ASP A 145 23.70 23.98 -34.04
C ASP A 145 23.57 25.36 -33.38
N ALA A 146 24.70 25.89 -32.92
CA ALA A 146 24.78 27.23 -32.33
C ALA A 146 25.36 28.22 -33.34
N ILE A 147 24.72 29.38 -33.47
CA ILE A 147 25.24 30.52 -34.24
C ILE A 147 25.67 31.65 -33.31
N ARG A 148 26.75 32.35 -33.67
CA ARG A 148 27.16 33.55 -32.95
C ARG A 148 26.51 34.78 -33.60
N THR A 149 25.62 35.43 -32.86
CA THR A 149 24.93 36.64 -33.29
C THR A 149 25.12 37.75 -32.26
N THR A 150 25.24 39.01 -32.69
CA THR A 150 25.33 40.17 -31.81
C THR A 150 23.99 40.90 -31.77
N VAL A 151 23.40 41.01 -30.59
CA VAL A 151 22.16 41.78 -30.34
C VAL A 151 22.39 42.82 -29.26
N ARG A 152 21.69 43.96 -29.34
CA ARG A 152 21.67 44.96 -28.26
C ARG A 152 20.44 44.69 -27.40
N LEU A 153 20.66 44.50 -26.09
CA LEU A 153 19.62 44.20 -25.12
C LEU A 153 19.52 45.31 -24.07
N ASN A 154 18.37 45.42 -23.41
CA ASN A 154 18.22 46.28 -22.24
C ASN A 154 19.12 45.77 -21.09
N LYS A 155 19.83 46.70 -20.44
CA LYS A 155 20.81 46.37 -19.39
C LYS A 155 20.17 45.65 -18.19
N ASP A 156 19.03 46.13 -17.71
CA ASP A 156 18.39 45.60 -16.50
C ASP A 156 17.76 44.24 -16.77
N ALA A 157 17.12 44.07 -17.93
CA ALA A 157 16.60 42.77 -18.37
C ALA A 157 17.71 41.72 -18.51
N TRP A 158 18.87 42.11 -19.04
CA TRP A 158 20.03 41.22 -19.14
C TRP A 158 20.57 40.83 -17.77
N ASN A 159 20.68 41.77 -16.82
CA ASN A 159 21.14 41.47 -15.46
C ASN A 159 20.20 40.49 -14.74
N LEU A 160 18.88 40.69 -14.87
CA LEU A 160 17.89 39.76 -14.31
C LEU A 160 18.00 38.35 -14.92
N PHE A 161 18.23 38.27 -16.23
CA PHE A 161 18.45 37.00 -16.91
C PHE A 161 19.76 36.34 -16.46
N ASP A 162 20.81 37.12 -16.22
CA ASP A 162 22.09 36.63 -15.71
C ASP A 162 21.95 36.04 -14.30
N GLU A 163 21.29 36.76 -13.39
CA GLU A 163 20.96 36.27 -12.05
C GLU A 163 20.09 35.00 -12.08
N PHE A 164 19.18 34.89 -13.05
CA PHE A 164 18.39 33.68 -13.27
C PHE A 164 19.28 32.50 -13.70
N CYS A 165 20.19 32.70 -14.65
CA CYS A 165 21.12 31.65 -15.09
C CYS A 165 22.04 31.17 -13.95
N GLU A 166 22.46 32.09 -13.07
CA GLU A 166 23.27 31.75 -11.89
C GLU A 166 22.53 30.87 -10.87
N LYS A 167 21.20 30.93 -10.81
CA LYS A 167 20.38 30.03 -9.99
C LYS A 167 20.27 28.63 -10.59
N TYR A 168 20.39 28.50 -11.91
CA TYR A 168 20.20 27.28 -12.67
C TYR A 168 21.44 26.91 -13.50
N ARG A 169 22.60 26.82 -12.83
CA ARG A 169 23.92 26.54 -13.45
C ARG A 169 24.03 25.17 -14.12
N GLU A 170 23.08 24.28 -13.89
CA GLU A 170 22.99 22.98 -14.55
C GLU A 170 22.72 23.11 -16.06
N PHE A 171 22.12 24.23 -16.48
CA PHE A 171 21.81 24.52 -17.88
C PHE A 171 22.80 25.52 -18.48
N ASN A 172 23.08 25.35 -19.77
CA ASN A 172 23.89 26.29 -20.52
C ASN A 172 23.11 27.59 -20.74
N LYS A 173 23.74 28.74 -20.44
CA LYS A 173 23.17 30.08 -20.65
C LYS A 173 22.71 30.32 -22.09
N SER A 174 23.44 29.76 -23.06
CA SER A 174 23.05 29.83 -24.49
C SER A 174 21.73 29.11 -24.76
N ASP A 175 21.51 27.98 -24.10
CA ASP A 175 20.32 27.16 -24.30
C ASP A 175 19.10 27.79 -23.61
N LEU A 176 19.29 28.33 -22.40
CA LEU A 176 18.28 29.11 -21.69
C LEU A 176 17.83 30.33 -22.51
N MET A 177 18.78 31.03 -23.13
CA MET A 177 18.48 32.19 -23.97
C MET A 177 17.74 31.79 -25.25
N SER A 178 18.15 30.68 -25.89
CA SER A 178 17.50 30.15 -27.09
C SER A 178 16.06 29.71 -26.80
N MET A 179 15.84 29.08 -25.65
CA MET A 179 14.51 28.67 -25.21
C MET A 179 13.61 29.89 -24.93
N ALA A 180 14.12 30.91 -24.25
CA ALA A 180 13.37 32.15 -24.00
C ALA A 180 12.93 32.85 -25.30
N LEU A 181 13.79 32.85 -26.32
CA LEU A 181 13.43 33.38 -27.65
C LEU A 181 12.34 32.54 -28.30
N LEU A 182 12.45 31.20 -28.25
CA LEU A 182 11.49 30.27 -28.84
C LEU A 182 10.11 30.36 -28.16
N GLU A 183 10.07 30.48 -26.84
CA GLU A 183 8.84 30.71 -26.07
C GLU A 183 8.18 32.02 -26.44
N TYR A 184 8.96 33.10 -26.57
CA TYR A 184 8.45 34.39 -26.99
C TYR A 184 7.84 34.32 -28.40
N ILE A 185 8.52 33.66 -29.34
CA ILE A 185 8.00 33.44 -30.69
C ILE A 185 6.70 32.64 -30.61
N LYS A 186 6.69 31.45 -30.00
CA LYS A 186 5.49 30.59 -29.88
C LYS A 186 4.29 31.31 -29.25
N LYS A 187 4.55 32.23 -28.31
CA LYS A 187 3.49 32.98 -27.61
C LYS A 187 2.82 34.03 -28.51
N TYR A 188 3.55 34.61 -29.45
CA TYR A 188 3.07 35.76 -30.23
C TYR A 188 2.97 35.50 -31.74
N ASP A 189 3.55 34.42 -32.24
CA ASP A 189 3.43 33.95 -33.62
C ASP A 189 2.14 33.11 -33.73
N LYS A 190 1.03 33.81 -34.02
CA LYS A 190 -0.29 33.22 -34.26
C LYS A 190 -0.58 33.10 -35.74
#